data_AF-A0A1V5AXM4-F1
#
_entry.id   AF-A0A1V5AXM4-F1
#
_cell.length_a   1.000
_cell.length_b   1.000
_cell.length_c   1.000
_cell.angle_alpha   90.00
_cell.angle_beta   90.00
_cell.angle_gamma   90.00
#
_symmetry.space_group_name_H-M   'P 1'
#
loop_
_entity.id
_entity.type
_entity.pdbx_description
1 polymer ?
#
loop_
_entity_poly.entity_id
_entity_poly.type
_entity_poly.pdbx_seq_one_letter_code
_entity_poly.pdbx_strand_id
1 'polypeptide(L)'
;MEMGDIELAQKLFKAELEMEVPEELRSLAGNGLREIAAREIKACGPRMDAVFYLLDAMRLFSGKSLNEVREVAFEIGMLGHYEPDINDPKKTHVLWSLPGRTFSALELLCIIYAGSRGSKKGMDIRWTWARSGECR
;
A
#
# COMPACT_ATOMS: atom_id res chain seq x y z
N MET A 1 12.17 6.88 25.53
CA MET A 1 10.73 7.10 25.51
C MET A 1 10.12 5.76 25.86
N GLU A 2 9.46 5.66 27.01
CA GLU A 2 8.96 4.39 27.51
C GLU A 2 7.69 4.01 26.73
N MET A 3 7.42 2.71 26.54
CA MET A 3 6.25 2.23 25.79
C MET A 3 4.93 2.83 26.31
N GLY A 4 4.84 3.08 27.62
CA GLY A 4 3.68 3.69 28.27
C GLY A 4 3.38 5.13 27.82
N ASP A 5 4.40 5.89 27.41
CA ASP A 5 4.20 7.25 26.91
C ASP A 5 3.54 7.26 25.52
N ILE A 6 3.82 6.24 24.70
CA ILE A 6 3.32 6.13 23.33
C ILE A 6 1.85 5.75 23.32
N GLU A 7 1.44 4.79 24.16
CA GLU A 7 0.04 4.38 24.28
C GLU A 7 -0.84 5.52 24.81
N LEU A 8 -0.34 6.27 25.80
CA LEU A 8 -1.03 7.45 26.33
C LEU A 8 -1.16 8.54 25.26
N ALA A 9 -0.09 8.85 24.52
CA ALA A 9 -0.13 9.82 23.43
C ALA A 9 -1.13 9.42 22.34
N GLN A 10 -1.14 8.15 21.94
CA GLN A 10 -2.09 7.62 20.97
C GLN A 10 -3.54 7.78 21.43
N LYS A 11 -3.82 7.51 22.71
CA LYS A 11 -5.16 7.67 23.29
C LYS A 11 -5.61 9.12 23.29
N LEU A 12 -4.73 10.06 23.64
CA LEU A 12 -5.02 11.49 23.64
C LEU A 12 -5.31 12.03 22.23
N PHE A 13 -4.49 11.66 21.25
CA PHE A 13 -4.72 12.08 19.86
C PHE A 13 -6.04 11.54 19.29
N LYS A 14 -6.43 10.30 19.64
CA LYS A 14 -7.74 9.75 19.23
C LYS A 14 -8.89 10.53 19.85
N ALA A 15 -8.83 10.84 21.14
CA ALA A 15 -9.86 11.62 21.82
C ALA A 15 -10.02 13.03 21.23
N GLU A 16 -8.90 13.67 20.83
CA GLU A 16 -8.92 15.00 20.21
C GLU A 16 -9.63 15.02 18.85
N LEU A 17 -9.54 13.92 18.09
CA LEU A 17 -10.24 13.77 16.80
C LEU A 17 -11.77 13.54 16.96
N GLU A 18 -12.23 13.06 18.13
CA GLU A 18 -13.65 12.85 18.42
C GLU A 18 -14.36 14.13 18.87
N MET A 19 -13.61 15.17 19.25
CA MET A 19 -14.14 16.46 19.70
C MET A 19 -14.28 17.46 18.53
N GLU A 20 -15.17 18.45 18.69
CA GLU A 20 -15.19 19.63 17.81
C GLU A 20 -14.01 20.55 18.12
N VAL A 21 -12.85 20.24 17.51
CA VAL A 21 -11.61 21.02 17.63
C VAL A 21 -11.28 21.81 16.36
N PRO A 22 -10.54 22.93 16.49
CA PRO A 22 -9.93 23.64 15.36
C PRO A 22 -9.16 22.71 14.42
N GLU A 23 -9.17 23.02 13.12
CA GLU A 23 -8.55 22.17 12.10
C GLU A 23 -7.04 22.01 12.29
N GLU A 24 -6.36 23.02 12.84
CA GLU A 24 -4.94 22.96 13.15
C GLU A 24 -4.63 21.88 14.19
N LEU A 25 -5.47 21.75 15.22
CA LEU A 25 -5.33 20.73 16.28
C LEU A 25 -5.69 19.34 15.74
N ARG A 26 -6.74 19.24 14.92
CA ARG A 26 -7.10 17.99 14.23
C ARG A 26 -5.96 17.47 13.34
N SER A 27 -5.34 18.37 12.57
CA SER A 27 -4.18 18.06 11.73
C SER A 27 -2.98 17.60 12.56
N LEU A 28 -2.69 18.28 13.68
CA LEU A 28 -1.59 17.91 14.57
C LEU A 28 -1.80 16.52 15.19
N ALA A 29 -3.00 16.23 15.70
CA ALA A 29 -3.35 14.92 16.25
C ALA A 29 -3.24 13.81 15.19
N GLY A 30 -3.73 14.08 13.98
CA GLY A 30 -3.59 13.15 12.85
C GLY A 30 -2.13 12.87 12.49
N ASN A 31 -1.28 13.90 12.46
CA ASN A 31 0.15 13.74 12.21
C ASN A 31 0.85 12.96 13.34
N GLY A 32 0.47 13.21 14.60
CA GLY A 32 0.96 12.44 15.75
C GLY A 32 0.66 10.95 15.64
N LEU A 33 -0.58 10.59 15.27
CA LEU A 33 -0.97 9.19 15.04
C LEU A 33 -0.19 8.54 13.88
N ARG A 34 0.04 9.27 12.78
CA ARG A 34 0.84 8.78 11.65
C ARG A 34 2.28 8.46 12.07
N GLU A 35 2.88 9.34 12.88
CA GLU A 35 4.25 9.14 13.36
C GLU A 35 4.36 7.94 14.31
N ILE A 36 3.37 7.75 15.20
CA ILE A 36 3.28 6.57 16.06
C ILE A 36 3.19 5.30 15.23
N ALA A 37 2.25 5.22 14.29
CA ALA A 37 2.09 4.08 13.39
C ALA A 37 3.37 3.79 12.59
N ALA A 38 4.05 4.82 12.08
CA ALA A 38 5.30 4.66 11.35
C ALA A 38 6.43 4.07 12.22
N ARG A 39 6.50 4.45 13.50
CA ARG A 39 7.47 3.92 14.47
C ARG A 39 7.17 2.46 14.82
N GLU A 40 5.91 2.14 15.08
CA GLU A 40 5.47 0.77 15.37
C GLU A 40 5.77 -0.17 14.20
N ILE A 41 5.40 0.23 12.98
CA ILE A 41 5.69 -0.55 11.76
C ILE A 41 7.20 -0.77 11.60
N LYS A 42 8.03 0.26 11.82
CA LYS A 42 9.49 0.12 11.74
C LYS A 42 10.06 -0.79 12.83
N ALA A 43 9.48 -0.75 14.03
CA ALA A 43 9.93 -1.57 15.17
C ALA A 43 9.63 -3.06 14.96
N CYS A 44 8.53 -3.41 14.30
CA CYS A 44 8.18 -4.80 13.98
C CYS A 44 9.06 -5.42 12.88
N GLY A 45 9.94 -4.64 12.24
CA GLY A 45 10.74 -5.07 11.11
C GLY A 45 9.93 -5.18 9.81
N PRO A 46 10.57 -5.59 8.71
CA PRO A 46 9.88 -5.70 7.42
C PRO A 46 8.82 -6.80 7.45
N ARG A 47 7.65 -6.49 6.89
CA ARG A 47 6.61 -7.47 6.59
C ARG A 47 7.14 -8.52 5.64
N MET A 48 7.40 -9.71 6.15
CA MET A 48 8.11 -10.76 5.40
C MET A 48 7.29 -11.28 4.22
N ASP A 49 5.96 -11.31 4.35
CA ASP A 49 5.03 -11.59 3.25
C ASP A 49 5.19 -10.59 2.09
N ALA A 50 5.25 -9.29 2.37
CA ALA A 50 5.50 -8.26 1.36
C ALA A 50 6.87 -8.42 0.68
N VAL A 51 7.89 -8.84 1.44
CA VAL A 51 9.23 -9.12 0.89
C VAL A 51 9.18 -10.28 -0.10
N PHE A 52 8.50 -11.39 0.25
CA PHE A 52 8.36 -12.54 -0.64
C PHE A 52 7.53 -12.21 -1.88
N TYR A 53 6.41 -11.49 -1.73
CA TYR A 53 5.61 -11.06 -2.88
C TYR A 53 6.40 -10.16 -3.83
N LEU A 54 7.25 -9.26 -3.31
CA LEU A 54 8.10 -8.44 -4.15
C LEU A 54 9.17 -9.27 -4.88
N LEU A 55 9.78 -10.25 -4.21
CA LEU A 55 10.73 -11.15 -4.83
C LEU A 55 10.07 -11.96 -5.96
N ASP A 56 8.89 -12.50 -5.72
CA ASP A 56 8.14 -13.27 -6.72
C ASP A 56 7.68 -12.39 -7.88
N ALA A 57 7.28 -11.14 -7.63
CA ALA A 57 6.98 -10.15 -8.67
C ALA A 57 8.21 -9.80 -9.53
N MET A 58 9.41 -9.68 -8.93
CA MET A 58 10.64 -9.47 -9.69
C MET A 58 10.98 -10.67 -10.57
N ARG A 59 10.80 -11.88 -10.05
CA ARG A 59 10.98 -13.13 -10.82
C ARG A 59 9.98 -13.24 -11.95
N LEU A 60 8.72 -12.88 -11.71
CA LEU A 60 7.64 -12.88 -12.69
C LEU A 60 7.99 -12.06 -13.93
N PHE A 61 8.63 -10.89 -13.76
CA PHE A 61 9.04 -10.02 -14.86
C PHE A 61 10.43 -10.30 -15.42
N SER A 62 11.18 -11.23 -14.81
CA SER A 62 12.50 -11.62 -15.32
C SER A 62 12.38 -12.24 -16.71
N GLY A 63 12.92 -11.58 -17.72
CA GLY A 63 12.87 -12.04 -19.11
C GLY A 63 11.58 -11.68 -19.87
N LYS A 64 10.64 -10.96 -19.26
CA LYS A 64 9.46 -10.43 -19.94
C LYS A 64 9.77 -9.15 -20.70
N SER A 65 9.06 -8.94 -21.81
CA SER A 65 9.09 -7.69 -22.56
C SER A 65 8.33 -6.58 -21.83
N LEU A 66 8.64 -5.32 -22.14
CA LEU A 66 7.96 -4.16 -21.56
C LEU A 66 6.44 -4.18 -21.84
N ASN A 67 6.02 -4.75 -22.98
CA ASN A 67 4.60 -4.84 -23.33
C ASN A 67 3.86 -5.84 -22.42
N GLU A 68 4.46 -6.99 -22.11
CA GLU A 68 3.88 -7.95 -21.18
C GLU A 68 3.79 -7.38 -19.74
N VAL A 69 4.82 -6.64 -19.30
CA VAL A 69 4.79 -5.98 -17.98
C VAL A 69 3.65 -4.95 -17.93
N ARG A 70 3.47 -4.18 -19.01
CA ARG A 70 2.39 -3.19 -19.12
C ARG A 70 1.01 -3.84 -19.11
N GLU A 71 0.82 -4.94 -19.84
CA GLU A 71 -0.45 -5.66 -19.89
C GLU A 71 -0.91 -6.09 -18.49
N VAL A 72 -0.01 -6.71 -17.72
CA VAL A 72 -0.26 -7.08 -16.33
C VAL A 72 -0.58 -5.83 -15.49
N ALA A 73 0.21 -4.77 -15.61
CA ALA A 73 -0.01 -3.53 -14.85
C ALA A 73 -1.34 -2.83 -15.17
N PHE A 74 -1.75 -2.81 -16.45
CA PHE A 74 -3.03 -2.25 -16.88
C PHE A 74 -4.19 -3.04 -16.31
N GLU A 75 -4.12 -4.37 -16.37
CA GLU A 75 -5.14 -5.24 -15.80
C GLU A 75 -5.33 -4.98 -14.30
N ILE A 76 -4.24 -4.92 -13.53
CA ILE A 76 -4.30 -4.62 -12.10
C ILE A 76 -4.83 -3.20 -11.87
N GLY A 77 -4.46 -2.24 -12.73
CA GLY A 77 -5.01 -0.89 -12.70
C GLY A 77 -6.53 -0.85 -12.87
N MET A 78 -7.09 -1.73 -13.70
CA MET A 78 -8.55 -1.85 -13.87
C MET A 78 -9.23 -2.49 -12.65
N LEU A 79 -8.55 -3.37 -11.91
CA LEU A 79 -9.05 -3.92 -10.64
C LEU A 79 -9.13 -2.84 -9.53
N GLY A 80 -8.31 -1.78 -9.63
CA GLY A 80 -8.16 -0.75 -8.60
C GLY A 80 -9.36 0.15 -8.35
N HIS A 81 -10.46 -0.04 -9.07
CA HIS A 81 -11.76 0.53 -8.71
C HIS A 81 -12.39 -0.12 -7.46
N TYR A 82 -11.87 -1.26 -7.01
CA TYR A 82 -12.20 -1.88 -5.72
C TYR A 82 -11.14 -1.53 -4.69
N GLU A 83 -11.54 -1.00 -3.53
CA GLU A 83 -10.65 -0.79 -2.37
C GLU A 83 -10.08 -2.14 -1.89
N PRO A 84 -8.83 -2.50 -2.22
CA PRO A 84 -8.27 -3.78 -1.85
C PRO A 84 -7.79 -3.67 -0.41
N ASP A 85 -8.22 -4.61 0.42
CA ASP A 85 -7.72 -4.71 1.77
C ASP A 85 -6.32 -5.34 1.76
N ILE A 86 -5.29 -4.50 1.83
CA ILE A 86 -3.87 -4.91 1.83
C ILE A 86 -3.53 -5.77 3.06
N ASN A 87 -4.35 -5.71 4.11
CA ASN A 87 -4.13 -6.45 5.35
C ASN A 87 -4.90 -7.77 5.41
N ASP A 88 -5.86 -8.02 4.53
CA ASP A 88 -6.61 -9.27 4.46
C ASP A 88 -6.16 -10.15 3.27
N PRO A 89 -5.34 -11.19 3.50
CA PRO A 89 -4.89 -12.07 2.43
C PRO A 89 -6.00 -12.97 1.85
N LYS A 90 -7.19 -13.02 2.48
CA LYS A 90 -8.30 -13.87 2.02
C LYS A 90 -9.05 -13.26 0.84
N LYS A 91 -8.99 -11.94 0.67
CA LYS A 91 -9.55 -11.27 -0.51
C LYS A 91 -8.56 -11.43 -1.66
N THR A 92 -8.90 -12.34 -2.57
CA THR A 92 -8.04 -12.67 -3.69
C THR A 92 -8.68 -12.32 -5.03
N HIS A 93 -7.85 -11.93 -5.99
CA HIS A 93 -8.23 -11.57 -7.35
C HIS A 93 -7.59 -12.53 -8.36
N VAL A 94 -8.24 -12.76 -9.50
CA VAL A 94 -7.66 -13.53 -10.60
C VAL A 94 -7.20 -12.56 -11.68
N LEU A 95 -6.04 -12.83 -12.27
CA LEU A 95 -5.55 -12.09 -13.42
C LEU A 95 -5.63 -12.98 -14.68
N TRP A 96 -6.23 -12.45 -15.73
CA TRP A 96 -6.30 -13.01 -17.07
C TRP A 96 -4.91 -13.11 -17.71
N SER A 97 -4.06 -12.10 -17.51
CA SER A 97 -2.68 -12.11 -17.98
C SER A 97 -1.79 -13.12 -17.25
N LEU A 98 -2.20 -13.57 -16.06
CA LEU A 98 -1.48 -14.54 -15.23
C LEU A 98 -2.42 -15.65 -14.72
N PRO A 99 -2.92 -16.51 -15.63
CA PRO A 99 -3.89 -17.54 -15.28
C PRO A 99 -3.27 -18.61 -14.37
N GLY A 100 -4.11 -19.25 -13.56
CA GLY A 100 -3.73 -20.40 -12.74
C GLY A 100 -3.39 -20.09 -11.28
N ARG A 101 -3.50 -18.83 -10.86
CA ARG A 101 -3.40 -18.45 -9.44
C ARG A 101 -4.30 -17.28 -9.08
N THR A 102 -4.54 -17.12 -7.79
CA THR A 102 -5.22 -15.95 -7.21
C THR A 102 -4.19 -15.09 -6.47
N PHE A 103 -4.47 -13.80 -6.38
CA PHE A 103 -3.53 -12.79 -5.90
C PHE A 103 -4.17 -11.96 -4.79
N SER A 104 -3.47 -11.76 -3.68
CA SER A 104 -3.92 -10.82 -2.64
C SER A 104 -3.71 -9.37 -3.08
N ALA A 105 -4.44 -8.44 -2.44
CA ALA A 105 -4.24 -7.00 -2.60
C ALA A 105 -2.77 -6.56 -2.46
N LEU A 106 -2.07 -7.09 -1.44
CA LEU A 106 -0.66 -6.81 -1.20
C LEU A 106 0.24 -7.35 -2.33
N GLU A 107 -0.05 -8.56 -2.84
CA GLU A 107 0.72 -9.15 -3.93
C GLU A 107 0.56 -8.33 -5.23
N LEU A 108 -0.66 -7.89 -5.55
CA LEU A 108 -0.92 -7.02 -6.70
C LEU A 108 -0.15 -5.69 -6.60
N LEU A 109 -0.08 -5.10 -5.41
CA LEU A 109 0.71 -3.90 -5.17
C LEU A 109 2.21 -4.14 -5.40
N CYS A 110 2.74 -5.26 -4.92
CA CYS A 110 4.13 -5.68 -5.17
C CYS A 110 4.41 -5.88 -6.67
N ILE A 111 3.45 -6.44 -7.42
CA ILE A 111 3.55 -6.61 -8.87
C ILE A 111 3.61 -5.26 -9.58
N ILE A 112 2.70 -4.32 -9.28
CA ILE A 112 2.77 -2.96 -9.86
C ILE A 112 4.12 -2.30 -9.53
N TYR A 113 4.56 -2.43 -8.27
CA TYR A 113 5.81 -1.84 -7.82
C TYR A 113 7.02 -2.38 -8.59
N ALA A 114 7.12 -3.70 -8.74
CA ALA A 114 8.21 -4.33 -9.50
C ALA A 114 8.21 -3.89 -10.97
N GLY A 115 7.03 -3.80 -11.60
CA GLY A 115 6.89 -3.37 -13.00
C GLY A 115 7.31 -1.91 -13.23
N SER A 116 7.14 -1.04 -12.23
CA SER A 116 7.56 0.37 -12.30
C SER A 116 9.08 0.57 -12.30
N ARG A 117 9.83 -0.29 -11.60
CA ARG A 117 11.28 -0.15 -11.39
C ARG A 117 12.13 -0.56 -12.61
N GLY A 118 11.59 -1.34 -13.56
CA GLY A 118 12.33 -1.84 -14.73
C GLY A 118 12.49 -0.86 -15.91
N SER A 119 11.82 0.29 -15.89
CA SER A 119 11.81 1.22 -17.02
C SER A 119 12.86 2.34 -16.85
N LYS A 120 13.88 2.39 -17.73
CA LYS A 120 14.94 3.45 -17.71
C LYS A 120 14.43 4.87 -17.94
N LYS A 121 13.25 5.03 -18.57
CA LYS A 121 12.40 6.20 -18.39
C LYS A 121 11.42 5.77 -17.32
N GLY A 122 11.49 6.35 -16.12
CA GLY A 122 10.55 6.06 -15.04
C GLY A 122 9.15 6.00 -15.64
N MET A 123 8.57 4.80 -15.68
CA MET A 123 7.21 4.65 -16.12
C MET A 123 6.44 5.41 -15.05
N ASP A 124 5.87 6.55 -15.41
CA ASP A 124 5.10 7.41 -14.52
C ASP A 124 3.78 6.69 -14.23
N ILE A 125 3.85 5.55 -13.53
CA ILE A 125 2.70 4.88 -12.91
C ILE A 125 2.32 5.59 -11.60
N ARG A 126 2.90 6.76 -11.39
CA ARG A 126 2.40 7.72 -10.43
C ARG A 126 0.99 8.10 -10.91
N TRP A 127 0.00 7.69 -10.12
CA TRP A 127 -1.35 8.25 -10.08
C TRP A 127 -2.41 7.69 -11.05
N THR A 128 -3.02 6.59 -10.63
CA THR A 128 -4.50 6.51 -10.59
C THR A 128 -5.04 6.07 -9.23
N TRP A 129 -4.25 5.38 -8.41
CA TRP A 129 -4.65 4.94 -7.06
C TRP A 129 -4.84 6.08 -6.04
N ALA A 130 -4.01 7.13 -6.09
CA ALA A 130 -4.02 8.18 -5.07
C ALA A 130 -5.03 9.32 -5.33
N ARG A 131 -5.83 9.28 -6.40
CA ARG A 131 -6.92 10.25 -6.66
C ARG A 131 -8.31 9.79 -6.18
N SER A 132 -8.45 8.55 -5.71
CA SER A 132 -9.75 8.02 -5.26
C SER A 132 -10.08 8.33 -3.79
N GLY A 133 -9.11 8.84 -3.02
CA GLY A 133 -9.29 9.23 -1.62
C GLY A 133 -9.43 10.73 -1.39
N GLU A 134 -9.52 11.54 -2.45
CA GLU A 134 -9.68 12.99 -2.35
C GLU A 134 -11.15 13.34 -2.60
N CYS A 135 -11.86 13.52 -1.48
CA CYS A 135 -13.13 14.23 -1.31
C CYS A 135 -14.04 14.38 -2.54
N ARG A 136 -15.18 13.69 -2.48
CA ARG A 136 -16.44 14.39 -2.62
C ARG A 136 -17.52 13.78 -1.74
#